data_AF-A0A2N5MGB2-F1
#
_entry.id   AF-A0A2N5MGB2-F1
#
_cell.length_a   1.000
_cell.length_b   1.000
_cell.length_c   1.000
_cell.angle_alpha   90.00
_cell.angle_beta   90.00
_cell.angle_gamma   90.00
#
_symmetry.space_group_name_H-M   'P 1'
#
loop_
_entity.id
_entity.type
_entity.pdbx_description
1 polymer ?
#
loop_
_entity_poly.entity_id
_entity_poly.type
_entity_poly.pdbx_seq_one_letter_code
_entity_poly.pdbx_strand_id
1 'polypeptide(L)'
;MEQWFAIFFYANFLIAFISYMYLFKRRKLIGFHLGMNIAMIAGGGLSLGTGVALINQFPLHYMEITVASAVTGILTGVLFGGLFDYQTLLTGYINGLLMGLMAPMVGAASSGSVPFMLFLEIFIIGSFGMVLVASKLS
;
A
#
# COMPACT_ATOMS: atom_id res chain seq x y z
N MET A 1 -19.23 -6.53 -12.36
CA MET A 1 -18.60 -5.57 -11.42
C MET A 1 -17.42 -6.19 -10.67
N GLU A 2 -17.46 -7.49 -10.33
CA GLU A 2 -16.33 -8.18 -9.65
C GLU A 2 -14.98 -8.13 -10.38
N GLN A 3 -14.98 -8.19 -11.72
CA GLN A 3 -13.72 -8.21 -12.51
C GLN A 3 -12.91 -6.91 -12.37
N TRP A 4 -13.56 -5.77 -12.16
CA TRP A 4 -12.87 -4.48 -12.00
C TRP A 4 -12.09 -4.44 -10.70
N PHE A 5 -12.62 -5.02 -9.62
CA PHE A 5 -11.95 -5.11 -8.33
C PHE A 5 -10.68 -5.97 -8.39
N ALA A 6 -10.76 -7.11 -9.08
CA ALA A 6 -9.58 -7.94 -9.31
C ALA A 6 -8.50 -7.19 -10.10
N ILE A 7 -8.88 -6.46 -11.17
CA ILE A 7 -7.94 -5.68 -11.97
C ILE A 7 -7.21 -4.63 -11.12
N PHE A 8 -7.93 -3.86 -10.29
CA PHE A 8 -7.32 -2.87 -9.39
C PHE A 8 -6.41 -3.52 -8.35
N PHE A 9 -6.81 -4.66 -7.80
CA PHE A 9 -5.98 -5.40 -6.87
C PHE A 9 -4.64 -5.83 -7.52
N TYR A 10 -4.69 -6.43 -8.71
CA TYR A 10 -3.47 -6.83 -9.43
C TYR A 10 -2.64 -5.62 -9.88
N ALA A 11 -3.27 -4.52 -10.27
CA ALA A 11 -2.58 -3.29 -10.66
C ALA A 11 -1.75 -2.71 -9.51
N ASN A 12 -2.30 -2.66 -8.29
CA ASN A 12 -1.59 -2.20 -7.10
C ASN A 12 -0.33 -3.03 -6.82
N PHE A 13 -0.43 -4.36 -6.87
CA PHE A 13 0.74 -5.24 -6.66
C PHE A 13 1.77 -5.09 -7.78
N LEU A 14 1.34 -4.91 -9.03
CA LEU A 14 2.24 -4.72 -10.16
C LEU A 14 2.99 -3.39 -10.06
N ILE A 15 2.30 -2.29 -9.71
CA ILE A 15 2.91 -0.98 -9.48
C ILE A 15 3.90 -1.04 -8.32
N ALA A 16 3.52 -1.69 -7.23
CA ALA A 16 4.43 -1.92 -6.11
C ALA A 16 5.67 -2.70 -6.53
N PHE A 17 5.51 -3.77 -7.30
CA PHE A 17 6.63 -4.57 -7.78
C PHE A 17 7.59 -3.77 -8.67
N ILE A 18 7.07 -3.00 -9.64
CA ILE A 18 7.88 -2.12 -10.49
C ILE A 18 8.61 -1.06 -9.64
N SER A 19 7.90 -0.46 -8.70
CA SER A 19 8.46 0.56 -7.80
C SER A 19 9.57 -0.01 -6.94
N TYR A 20 9.39 -1.22 -6.42
CA TYR A 20 10.39 -1.94 -5.64
C TYR A 20 11.67 -2.18 -6.45
N MET A 21 11.54 -2.71 -7.68
CA MET A 21 12.68 -2.97 -8.57
C MET A 21 13.44 -1.69 -8.94
N TYR A 22 12.73 -0.58 -9.13
CA TYR A 22 13.34 0.72 -9.40
C TYR A 22 14.12 1.24 -8.19
N LEU A 23 13.50 1.22 -7.00
CA LEU A 23 14.10 1.69 -5.76
C LEU A 23 15.28 0.83 -5.30
N PHE A 24 15.25 -0.48 -5.54
CA PHE A 24 16.35 -1.38 -5.22
C PHE A 24 17.68 -0.93 -5.87
N LYS A 25 17.62 -0.41 -7.10
CA LYS A 25 18.80 0.11 -7.81
C LYS A 25 19.28 1.46 -7.27
N ARG A 26 18.38 2.27 -6.70
CA ARG A 26 18.65 3.65 -6.24
C ARG A 26 18.79 3.78 -4.72
N ARG A 27 18.69 2.68 -3.96
CA ARG A 27 18.62 2.67 -2.49
C ARG A 27 19.71 3.46 -1.76
N LYS A 28 20.92 3.57 -2.34
CA LYS A 28 22.07 4.26 -1.72
C LYS A 28 22.03 5.79 -1.84
N LEU A 29 21.18 6.34 -2.70
CA LEU A 29 21.06 7.79 -2.96
C LEU A 29 19.91 8.42 -2.17
N ILE A 30 19.04 7.59 -1.59
CA ILE A 30 17.81 8.03 -0.95
C ILE A 30 18.12 8.39 0.51
N GLY A 31 17.82 9.64 0.87
CA GLY A 31 17.96 10.10 2.25
C GLY A 31 16.98 9.44 3.21
N PHE A 32 17.33 9.46 4.50
CA PHE A 32 16.61 8.75 5.56
C PHE A 32 15.10 9.08 5.63
N HIS A 33 14.73 10.37 5.60
CA HIS A 33 13.33 10.80 5.63
C HIS A 33 12.54 10.36 4.40
N LEU A 34 13.18 10.37 3.23
CA LEU A 34 12.53 9.92 2.00
C LEU A 34 12.31 8.40 2.05
N GLY A 35 13.29 7.63 2.51
CA GLY A 35 13.16 6.19 2.74
C GLY A 35 12.01 5.82 3.68
N MET A 36 11.81 6.59 4.76
CA MET A 36 10.67 6.40 5.66
C MET A 36 9.34 6.64 4.94
N ASN A 37 9.22 7.72 4.19
CA ASN A 37 7.98 8.04 3.45
C ASN A 37 7.66 6.99 2.39
N ILE A 38 8.69 6.45 1.72
CA ILE A 38 8.54 5.36 0.75
C ILE A 38 7.97 4.11 1.41
N ALA A 39 8.54 3.70 2.55
CA ALA A 39 8.08 2.53 3.28
C ALA A 39 6.64 2.72 3.78
N MET A 40 6.30 3.92 4.24
CA MET A 40 4.95 4.27 4.69
C MET A 40 3.94 4.23 3.55
N ILE A 41 4.24 4.80 2.38
CA ILE A 41 3.36 4.80 1.22
C ILE A 41 3.18 3.39 0.66
N ALA A 42 4.26 2.60 0.57
CA ALA A 42 4.17 1.24 0.07
C ALA A 42 3.35 0.33 1.01
N GLY A 43 3.67 0.33 2.31
CA GLY A 43 2.97 -0.47 3.32
C GLY A 43 1.52 -0.01 3.52
N GLY A 44 1.31 1.30 3.65
CA GLY A 44 -0.01 1.89 3.87
C GLY A 44 -0.90 1.85 2.64
N GLY A 45 -0.36 2.12 1.45
CA GLY A 45 -1.11 2.11 0.20
C GLY A 45 -1.59 0.70 -0.17
N LEU A 46 -0.72 -0.31 -0.06
CA LEU A 46 -1.07 -1.70 -0.40
C LEU A 46 -2.01 -2.32 0.63
N SER A 47 -1.84 -2.04 1.92
CA SER A 47 -2.80 -2.48 2.94
C SER A 47 -4.18 -1.84 2.74
N LEU A 48 -4.23 -0.53 2.43
CA LEU A 48 -5.48 0.14 2.08
C LEU A 48 -6.15 -0.47 0.87
N GLY A 49 -5.43 -0.59 -0.25
CA GLY A 49 -5.97 -1.15 -1.49
C GLY A 49 -6.48 -2.57 -1.29
N THR A 50 -5.72 -3.42 -0.59
CA THR A 50 -6.12 -4.81 -0.31
C THR A 50 -7.31 -4.90 0.62
N GLY A 51 -7.33 -4.16 1.74
CA GLY A 51 -8.44 -4.21 2.70
C GLY A 51 -9.74 -3.65 2.13
N VAL A 52 -9.68 -2.54 1.39
CA VAL A 52 -10.85 -1.91 0.76
C VAL A 52 -11.40 -2.78 -0.38
N ALA A 53 -10.55 -3.37 -1.22
CA ALA A 53 -11.00 -4.25 -2.29
C ALA A 53 -11.69 -5.51 -1.73
N LEU A 54 -11.08 -6.15 -0.73
CA LEU A 54 -11.58 -7.40 -0.16
C LEU A 54 -12.89 -7.21 0.63
N ILE A 55 -13.04 -6.14 1.42
CA ILE A 55 -14.27 -5.91 2.19
C ILE A 55 -15.47 -5.57 1.32
N ASN A 56 -15.23 -4.93 0.17
CA ASN A 56 -16.28 -4.67 -0.80
C ASN A 56 -16.72 -5.96 -1.52
N GLN A 57 -15.86 -6.98 -1.60
CA GLN A 57 -16.20 -8.27 -2.20
C GLN A 57 -16.81 -9.26 -1.18
N PHE A 58 -16.30 -9.28 0.05
CA PHE A 58 -16.73 -10.20 1.11
C PHE A 58 -17.13 -9.44 2.40
N PRO A 59 -18.25 -8.71 2.42
CA PRO A 59 -18.63 -7.87 3.56
C PRO A 59 -18.87 -8.64 4.87
N LEU A 60 -19.12 -9.95 4.80
CA LEU A 60 -19.36 -10.81 5.96
C LEU A 60 -18.06 -11.33 6.62
N HIS A 61 -16.90 -11.22 5.96
CA HIS A 61 -15.63 -11.78 6.42
C HIS A 61 -14.67 -10.73 7.00
N TYR A 62 -15.20 -9.82 7.83
CA TYR A 62 -14.45 -8.66 8.32
C TYR A 62 -13.11 -9.02 9.02
N MET A 63 -13.12 -10.04 9.88
CA MET A 63 -11.92 -10.47 10.62
C MET A 63 -10.84 -11.01 9.68
N GLU A 64 -11.20 -11.91 8.77
CA GLU A 64 -10.26 -12.54 7.82
C GLU A 64 -9.63 -11.48 6.91
N ILE A 65 -10.43 -10.53 6.44
CA ILE A 65 -9.95 -9.44 5.59
C ILE A 65 -9.00 -8.52 6.35
N THR A 66 -9.29 -8.22 7.61
CA THR A 66 -8.41 -7.41 8.46
C THR A 66 -7.05 -8.07 8.67
N VAL A 67 -7.05 -9.39 8.90
CA VAL A 67 -5.81 -10.15 9.00
C VAL A 67 -5.05 -10.15 7.67
N ALA A 68 -5.75 -10.35 6.55
CA ALA A 68 -5.15 -10.32 5.22
C ALA A 68 -4.53 -8.95 4.90
N SER A 69 -5.24 -7.83 5.12
CA SER A 69 -4.74 -6.48 4.87
C SER A 69 -3.59 -6.08 5.82
N ALA A 70 -3.62 -6.53 7.07
CA ALA A 70 -2.51 -6.34 8.00
C ALA A 70 -1.26 -7.09 7.54
N VAL A 71 -1.39 -8.35 7.15
CA VAL A 71 -0.26 -9.15 6.66
C VAL A 71 0.31 -8.58 5.37
N THR A 72 -0.53 -8.19 4.40
CA THR A 72 -0.05 -7.55 3.16
C THR A 72 0.62 -6.21 3.44
N GLY A 73 0.09 -5.40 4.36
CA GLY A 73 0.69 -4.13 4.79
C GLY A 73 2.04 -4.30 5.46
N ILE A 74 2.13 -5.24 6.40
CA ILE A 74 3.38 -5.55 7.11
C ILE A 74 4.44 -6.04 6.14
N LEU A 75 4.11 -7.02 5.29
CA LEU A 75 5.07 -7.60 4.34
C LEU A 75 5.58 -6.54 3.37
N THR A 76 4.68 -5.73 2.82
CA THR A 76 5.06 -4.69 1.86
C THR A 76 5.82 -3.54 2.54
N GLY A 77 5.40 -3.10 3.72
CA GLY A 77 6.09 -2.09 4.51
C GLY A 77 7.51 -2.52 4.93
N VAL A 78 7.68 -3.77 5.37
CA VAL A 78 8.99 -4.35 5.73
C VAL A 78 9.87 -4.52 4.51
N LEU A 79 9.34 -5.02 3.39
CA LEU A 79 10.10 -5.19 2.15
C LEU A 79 10.65 -3.86 1.65
N PHE A 80 9.81 -2.82 1.56
CA PHE A 80 10.25 -1.49 1.13
C PHE A 80 11.11 -0.79 2.17
N GLY A 81 10.78 -0.89 3.45
CA GLY A 81 11.55 -0.28 4.54
C GLY A 81 12.93 -0.92 4.72
N GLY A 82 13.06 -2.22 4.47
CA GLY A 82 14.33 -2.95 4.52
C GLY A 82 15.31 -2.62 3.40
N LEU A 83 14.91 -1.82 2.39
CA LEU A 83 15.81 -1.36 1.33
C LEU A 83 16.81 -0.31 1.83
N PHE A 84 16.48 0.41 2.90
CA PHE A 84 17.22 1.59 3.36
C PHE A 84 17.94 1.28 4.68
N ASP A 85 17.21 1.28 5.80
CA ASP A 85 17.75 1.12 7.16
C ASP A 85 16.79 0.37 8.10
N TYR A 86 17.25 0.06 9.32
CA TYR A 86 16.42 -0.64 10.31
C TYR A 86 15.24 0.21 10.81
N GLN A 87 15.44 1.52 10.96
CA GLN A 87 14.36 2.42 11.39
C GLN A 87 13.30 2.58 10.30
N THR A 88 13.65 2.64 9.01
CA THR A 88 12.68 2.66 7.91
C THR A 88 11.90 1.35 7.82
N LEU A 89 12.54 0.22 8.12
CA LEU A 89 11.88 -1.08 8.24
C LEU A 89 10.83 -1.08 9.36
N LEU A 90 11.18 -0.61 10.56
CA LEU A 90 10.24 -0.51 11.68
C LEU A 90 9.07 0.45 11.36
N THR A 91 9.35 1.59 10.75
CA THR A 91 8.30 2.53 10.33
C THR A 91 7.36 1.88 9.31
N GLY A 92 7.90 1.15 8.33
CA GLY A 92 7.12 0.39 7.35
C GLY A 92 6.25 -0.68 8.01
N TYR A 93 6.80 -1.44 8.97
CA TYR A 93 6.08 -2.45 9.75
C TYR A 93 4.90 -1.83 10.51
N ILE A 94 5.15 -0.78 11.31
CA ILE A 94 4.14 -0.15 12.14
C ILE A 94 3.05 0.46 11.27
N ASN A 95 3.44 1.20 10.22
CA ASN A 95 2.47 1.85 9.35
C ASN A 95 1.64 0.84 8.54
N GLY A 96 2.29 -0.22 8.03
CA GLY A 96 1.60 -1.29 7.33
C GLY A 96 0.58 -2.03 8.21
N LEU A 97 0.93 -2.27 9.48
CA LEU A 97 0.03 -2.86 10.47
C LEU A 97 -1.15 -1.94 10.75
N LEU A 98 -0.90 -0.67 11.10
CA LEU A 98 -1.96 0.30 11.45
C LEU A 98 -2.94 0.49 10.29
N MET A 99 -2.41 0.70 9.08
CA MET A 99 -3.23 0.88 7.89
C MET A 99 -3.96 -0.40 7.50
N GLY A 100 -3.36 -1.57 7.68
CA GLY A 100 -4.02 -2.85 7.50
C GLY A 100 -5.20 -3.06 8.43
N LEU A 101 -5.11 -2.67 9.69
CA LEU A 101 -6.23 -2.73 10.63
C LEU A 101 -7.36 -1.76 10.27
N MET A 102 -7.01 -0.58 9.74
CA MET A 102 -7.98 0.47 9.40
C MET A 102 -8.60 0.31 8.00
N ALA A 103 -7.93 -0.37 7.07
CA ALA A 103 -8.36 -0.48 5.67
C ALA A 103 -9.77 -1.07 5.50
N PRO A 104 -10.16 -2.16 6.19
CA PRO A 104 -11.52 -2.72 6.06
C PRO A 104 -12.59 -1.78 6.64
N MET A 105 -12.28 -0.97 7.66
CA MET A 105 -13.21 0.04 8.18
C MET A 105 -13.53 1.10 7.13
N VAL A 106 -12.48 1.60 6.46
CA VAL A 106 -12.61 2.58 5.38
C VAL A 106 -13.42 2.00 4.22
N GLY A 107 -13.17 0.74 3.85
CA GLY A 107 -13.92 0.06 2.79
C GLY A 107 -15.39 -0.17 3.16
N ALA A 108 -15.68 -0.60 4.39
CA ALA A 108 -17.05 -0.79 4.86
C ALA A 108 -17.83 0.54 4.91
N ALA A 109 -17.19 1.63 5.35
CA ALA A 109 -17.79 2.96 5.36
C ALA A 109 -18.19 3.45 3.96
N SER A 110 -17.50 3.00 2.91
CA SER A 110 -17.76 3.40 1.53
C SER A 110 -19.04 2.78 0.92
N SER A 111 -19.68 1.83 1.61
CA SER A 111 -20.92 1.15 1.18
C SER A 111 -20.90 0.64 -0.27
N GLY A 112 -19.73 0.22 -0.79
CA GLY A 112 -19.60 -0.28 -2.16
C GLY A 112 -19.66 0.79 -3.25
N SER A 113 -19.49 2.07 -2.91
CA SER A 113 -19.51 3.15 -3.89
C SER A 113 -18.30 3.09 -4.83
N VAL A 114 -18.57 2.79 -6.11
CA VAL A 114 -17.56 2.75 -7.19
C VAL A 114 -16.73 4.04 -7.30
N PRO A 115 -17.29 5.26 -7.15
CA PRO A 115 -16.51 6.50 -7.22
C PRO A 115 -15.45 6.60 -6.11
N PHE A 116 -15.75 6.13 -4.91
CA PHE A 116 -14.80 6.16 -3.79
C PHE A 116 -13.62 5.24 -4.04
N MET A 117 -13.87 4.05 -4.60
CA MET A 117 -12.79 3.13 -4.90
C MET A 117 -11.87 3.63 -6.02
N LEU A 118 -12.44 4.21 -7.08
CA LEU A 118 -11.64 4.85 -8.14
C LEU A 118 -10.79 6.00 -7.58
N PHE A 119 -11.35 6.79 -6.68
CA PHE A 119 -10.61 7.85 -5.99
C PHE A 119 -9.43 7.30 -5.18
N LEU A 120 -9.64 6.23 -4.41
CA LEU A 120 -8.58 5.56 -3.65
C LEU A 120 -7.48 5.01 -4.56
N GLU A 121 -7.84 4.39 -5.68
CA GLU A 121 -6.87 3.85 -6.62
C GLU A 121 -6.01 4.96 -7.23
N ILE A 122 -6.64 6.04 -7.71
CA ILE A 122 -5.93 7.20 -8.25
C ILE A 122 -5.00 7.79 -7.18
N PHE A 123 -5.45 7.84 -5.93
CA PHE A 123 -4.64 8.34 -4.81
C PHE A 123 -3.42 7.46 -4.52
N ILE A 124 -3.58 6.13 -4.51
CA ILE A 124 -2.47 5.20 -4.30
C ILE A 124 -1.47 5.29 -5.46
N ILE A 125 -1.95 5.23 -6.70
CA ILE A 125 -1.10 5.33 -7.90
C ILE A 125 -0.37 6.69 -7.93
N GLY A 126 -1.08 7.78 -7.62
CA GLY A 126 -0.51 9.12 -7.53
C GLY A 126 0.58 9.21 -6.47
N SER A 127 0.39 8.57 -5.32
CA SER A 127 1.37 8.53 -4.22
C SER A 127 2.64 7.76 -4.61
N PHE A 128 2.49 6.59 -5.26
CA PHE A 128 3.63 5.86 -5.82
C PHE A 128 4.35 6.66 -6.90
N GLY A 129 3.62 7.34 -7.79
CA GLY A 129 4.20 8.22 -8.80
C GLY A 129 5.03 9.37 -8.19
N MET A 130 4.48 10.03 -7.16
CA MET A 130 5.17 11.10 -6.44
C MET A 130 6.47 10.60 -5.79
N VAL A 131 6.44 9.42 -5.16
CA VAL A 131 7.61 8.76 -4.58
C VAL A 131 8.70 8.49 -5.63
N LEU A 132 8.31 7.96 -6.79
CA LEU A 132 9.27 7.65 -7.85
C LEU A 132 9.93 8.90 -8.41
N VAL A 133 9.17 9.99 -8.60
CA VAL A 133 9.71 11.28 -9.03
C VAL A 133 10.65 11.86 -7.97
N ALA A 134 10.24 11.84 -6.69
CA ALA A 134 11.05 12.33 -5.59
C ALA A 134 12.38 11.58 -5.48
N SER A 135 12.37 10.25 -5.63
CA SER A 135 13.59 9.41 -5.61
C SER A 135 14.55 9.65 -6.78
N LYS A 136 14.11 10.37 -7.82
CA LYS A 136 14.94 10.75 -8.97
C LYS A 136 15.65 12.09 -8.76
N LEU A 137 15.09 12.93 -7.90
CA LEU A 137 15.58 14.27 -7.55
C LEU A 137 16.53 14.27 -6.34
N SER A 138 16.53 13.19 -5.55
CA SER A 138 17.49 12.90 -4.47
C SER A 138 18.76 12.25 -4.99
#